data_AF-A0AAQ3MIG4-F1
#
_entry.id   AF-A0AAQ3MIG4-F1
#
_cell.length_a   1.000
_cell.length_b   1.000
_cell.length_c   1.000
_cell.angle_alpha   90.00
_cell.angle_beta   90.00
_cell.angle_gamma   90.00
#
_symmetry.space_group_name_H-M   'P 1'
#
loop_
_entity.id
_entity.type
_entity.pdbx_description
1 polymer ?
#
loop_
_entity_poly.entity_id
_entity_poly.type
_entity_poly.pdbx_seq_one_letter_code
_entity_poly.pdbx_strand_id
1 'polypeptide(L)'
;MSLVWFSNVPHTRLVEDKGGQNWISIKKDKFVFPGGGTQFIHGADKYLDQISEVSLLFKFVLIFVADILRALLKLNMQMVPDISFGKNIRVALDVGCGVASFGAFLMQRNVTTLSIAPKDVHENQIQFALERGVPAMAAVFATHRLLFPSQAFDLIHCSRCRINWTRDGTSSLFKPLISHCSPPNYSMVF
;
A
#
# COMPACT_ATOMS: atom_id res chain seq x y z
N MET A 1 4.73 -11.96 10.00
CA MET A 1 3.64 -11.92 11.01
C MET A 1 4.05 -11.00 12.14
N SER A 2 3.32 -9.92 12.41
CA SER A 2 3.63 -8.96 13.48
C SER A 2 2.76 -9.17 14.72
N LEU A 3 3.28 -8.78 15.89
CA LEU A 3 2.67 -8.99 17.20
C LEU A 3 2.76 -7.70 18.03
N VAL A 4 1.77 -7.46 18.90
CA VAL A 4 1.78 -6.38 19.89
C VAL A 4 1.32 -6.94 21.23
N TRP A 5 1.97 -6.55 22.33
CA TRP A 5 1.57 -6.97 23.67
C TRP A 5 0.27 -6.30 24.09
N PHE A 6 -0.64 -7.05 24.72
CA PHE A 6 -1.91 -6.51 25.19
C PHE A 6 -1.70 -5.36 26.19
N SER A 7 -0.66 -5.43 27.02
CA SER A 7 -0.29 -4.40 27.99
C SER A 7 -0.02 -3.03 27.39
N ASN A 8 0.42 -2.96 26.13
CA ASN A 8 0.76 -1.70 25.47
C ASN A 8 -0.49 -1.01 24.90
N VAL A 9 -1.54 -1.79 24.61
CA VAL A 9 -2.79 -1.31 24.02
C VAL A 9 -3.97 -2.04 24.68
N PRO A 10 -4.30 -1.76 25.97
CA PRO A 10 -5.19 -2.60 26.77
C PRO A 10 -6.68 -2.36 26.46
N HIS A 11 -7.07 -2.48 25.19
CA HIS A 11 -8.45 -2.37 24.73
C HIS A 11 -8.73 -3.32 23.54
N THR A 12 -9.92 -3.90 23.50
CA THR A 12 -10.29 -4.95 22.52
C THR A 12 -11.20 -4.47 21.40
N ARG A 13 -11.70 -3.23 21.46
CA ARG A 13 -12.71 -2.68 20.54
C ARG A 13 -12.39 -2.93 19.06
N LEU A 14 -11.14 -2.71 18.64
CA LEU A 14 -10.74 -2.94 17.26
C LEU A 14 -10.81 -4.42 16.84
N VAL A 15 -10.58 -5.34 17.78
CA VAL A 15 -10.72 -6.80 17.57
C VAL A 15 -12.18 -7.18 17.43
N GLU A 16 -13.05 -6.59 18.24
CA GLU A 16 -14.50 -6.78 18.15
C GLU A 16 -15.03 -6.27 16.80
N ASP A 17 -14.59 -5.08 16.37
CA ASP A 17 -15.07 -4.43 15.15
C ASP A 17 -14.47 -5.03 13.85
N LYS A 18 -13.19 -5.45 13.87
CA LYS A 18 -12.43 -5.82 12.65
C LYS A 18 -11.83 -7.22 12.69
N GLY A 19 -11.98 -7.97 13.77
CA GLY A 19 -11.42 -9.32 13.90
C GLY A 19 -11.96 -10.31 12.89
N GLY A 20 -13.26 -10.23 12.56
CA GLY A 20 -13.88 -11.06 11.52
C GLY A 20 -13.35 -10.81 10.11
N GLN A 21 -12.61 -9.71 9.89
CA GLN A 21 -11.98 -9.37 8.61
C GLN A 21 -10.49 -9.75 8.58
N ASN A 22 -10.02 -10.51 9.58
CA ASN A 22 -8.62 -10.90 9.74
C ASN A 22 -7.66 -9.70 9.84
N TRP A 23 -8.10 -8.55 10.35
CA TRP A 23 -7.19 -7.43 10.62
C TRP A 23 -6.30 -7.73 11.82
N ILE A 24 -6.92 -8.22 12.89
CA ILE A 24 -6.33 -8.37 14.21
C ILE A 24 -7.06 -9.51 14.93
N SER A 25 -6.33 -10.27 15.74
CA SER A 25 -6.90 -11.29 16.63
C SER A 25 -6.13 -11.28 17.95
N ILE A 26 -6.74 -11.76 19.03
CA ILE A 26 -6.04 -11.93 20.31
C ILE A 26 -5.64 -13.39 20.43
N LYS A 27 -4.36 -13.65 20.73
CA LYS A 27 -3.86 -14.97 21.11
C LYS A 27 -3.11 -14.81 22.43
N LYS A 28 -3.66 -15.42 23.49
CA LYS A 28 -3.15 -15.29 24.87
C LYS A 28 -3.10 -13.81 25.29
N ASP A 29 -1.91 -13.28 25.47
CA ASP A 29 -1.57 -11.93 25.95
C ASP A 29 -1.10 -10.99 24.83
N LYS A 30 -1.35 -11.36 23.57
CA LYS A 30 -0.86 -10.63 22.40
C LYS A 30 -1.95 -10.41 21.36
N PHE A 31 -1.90 -9.24 20.74
CA PHE A 31 -2.54 -8.99 19.46
C PHE A 31 -1.69 -9.57 18.33
N VAL A 32 -2.36 -10.25 17.40
CA VAL A 32 -1.77 -10.91 16.25
C VAL A 32 -2.36 -10.32 14.98
N PHE A 33 -1.49 -9.96 14.04
CA PHE A 33 -1.87 -9.34 12.78
C PHE A 33 -1.52 -10.29 11.63
N PRO A 34 -2.51 -11.06 11.12
CA PRO A 34 -2.26 -12.06 10.10
C PRO A 34 -2.07 -11.47 8.70
N GLY A 35 -2.17 -10.14 8.55
CA GLY A 35 -2.04 -9.46 7.26
C GLY A 35 -3.32 -9.39 6.45
N GLY A 36 -4.44 -9.81 7.04
CA GLY A 36 -5.75 -9.64 6.45
C GLY A 36 -6.20 -8.18 6.47
N GLY A 37 -7.36 -7.94 5.89
CA GLY A 37 -7.87 -6.60 5.64
C GLY A 37 -9.23 -6.68 4.95
N THR A 38 -10.02 -5.61 4.99
CA THR A 38 -11.22 -5.53 4.13
C THR A 38 -10.83 -5.63 2.65
N GLN A 39 -9.61 -5.22 2.33
CA GLN A 39 -9.02 -5.14 1.01
C GLN A 39 -7.97 -6.21 0.74
N PHE A 40 -7.57 -6.93 1.79
CA PHE A 40 -6.58 -8.01 1.74
C PHE A 40 -7.24 -9.30 2.22
N ILE A 41 -8.32 -9.70 1.57
CA ILE A 41 -9.15 -10.87 1.95
C ILE A 41 -8.28 -12.15 2.00
N HIS A 42 -7.30 -12.26 1.10
CA HIS A 42 -6.36 -13.37 1.04
C HIS A 42 -4.99 -13.06 1.68
N GLY A 43 -4.86 -11.92 2.36
CA GLY A 43 -3.62 -11.44 2.96
C GLY A 43 -2.85 -10.47 2.06
N ALA A 44 -2.23 -9.46 2.69
CA ALA A 44 -1.43 -8.44 2.00
C ALA A 44 -0.20 -9.05 1.31
N ASP A 45 0.35 -10.13 1.89
CA ASP A 45 1.47 -10.90 1.33
C ASP A 45 1.17 -11.42 -0.08
N LYS A 46 0.02 -12.09 -0.24
CA LYS A 46 -0.40 -12.63 -1.54
C LYS A 46 -0.68 -11.53 -2.55
N TYR A 47 -1.21 -10.39 -2.11
CA TYR A 47 -1.41 -9.24 -2.98
C TYR A 47 -0.08 -8.69 -3.50
N LEU A 48 0.92 -8.57 -2.61
CA LEU A 48 2.26 -8.16 -2.99
C LEU A 48 2.91 -9.16 -3.94
N ASP A 49 2.72 -10.47 -3.73
CA ASP A 49 3.20 -11.50 -4.66
C ASP A 49 2.56 -11.34 -6.03
N GLN A 50 1.23 -11.21 -6.09
CA GLN A 50 0.47 -11.02 -7.34
C GLN A 50 0.95 -9.80 -8.14
N ILE A 51 1.22 -8.67 -7.50
CA ILE A 51 1.71 -7.47 -8.22
C ILE A 51 3.18 -7.58 -8.61
N SER A 52 3.98 -8.42 -7.93
CA SER A 52 5.36 -8.72 -8.34
C SER A 52 5.45 -9.77 -9.44
N GLU A 53 4.50 -10.72 -9.48
CA GLU A 53 4.47 -11.88 -10.38
C GLU A 53 3.88 -11.59 -11.77
N VAL A 54 4.06 -10.37 -12.30
CA VAL A 54 3.87 -10.16 -13.74
C VAL A 54 4.92 -11.01 -14.45
N SER A 55 4.50 -12.19 -14.91
CA SER A 55 5.35 -13.24 -15.46
C SER A 55 6.33 -12.66 -16.49
N LEU A 56 7.60 -13.06 -16.39
CA LEU A 56 8.66 -12.66 -17.33
C LEU A 56 8.24 -12.86 -18.79
N LEU A 57 7.48 -13.93 -19.09
CA LEU A 57 6.97 -14.21 -20.43
C LEU A 57 5.93 -13.18 -20.87
N PHE A 58 5.01 -12.79 -19.98
CA PHE A 58 4.06 -11.71 -20.25
C PHE A 58 4.75 -10.36 -20.42
N LYS A 59 5.81 -10.09 -19.65
CA LYS A 59 6.65 -8.89 -19.81
C LYS A 59 7.23 -8.83 -21.21
N PHE A 60 7.93 -9.87 -21.67
CA PHE A 60 8.53 -9.89 -23.01
C PHE A 60 7.51 -9.62 -24.13
N VAL A 61 6.33 -10.24 -24.06
CA VAL A 61 5.26 -10.00 -25.04
C VAL A 61 4.76 -8.56 -24.97
N LEU A 62 4.55 -8.02 -23.76
CA LEU A 62 4.13 -6.62 -23.55
C LEU A 62 5.17 -5.62 -24.02
N ILE A 63 6.47 -5.88 -23.80
CA ILE A 63 7.58 -5.04 -24.31
C ILE A 63 7.51 -5.00 -25.83
N PHE A 64 7.48 -6.17 -26.45
CA PHE A 64 7.51 -6.30 -27.90
C PHE A 64 6.26 -5.68 -28.56
N VAL A 65 5.08 -5.92 -27.99
CA VAL A 65 3.83 -5.29 -28.43
C VAL A 65 3.89 -3.77 -28.24
N ALA A 66 4.36 -3.27 -27.10
CA ALA A 66 4.46 -1.84 -26.83
C ALA A 66 5.44 -1.14 -27.79
N ASP A 67 6.58 -1.76 -28.11
CA ASP A 67 7.56 -1.23 -29.05
C ASP A 67 7.03 -1.23 -30.49
N ILE A 68 6.33 -2.29 -30.92
CA ILE A 68 5.62 -2.34 -32.21
C ILE A 68 4.53 -1.26 -32.27
N LEU A 69 3.73 -1.11 -31.21
CA LEU A 69 2.66 -0.12 -31.14
C LEU A 69 3.22 1.32 -31.16
N ARG A 70 4.35 1.56 -30.49
CA ARG A 70 5.09 2.83 -30.56
C ARG A 70 5.54 3.12 -31.99
N ALA A 71 6.10 2.12 -32.67
CA ALA A 71 6.61 2.25 -34.03
C ALA A 71 5.50 2.46 -35.07
N LEU A 72 4.36 1.76 -34.94
CA LEU A 72 3.28 1.77 -35.94
C LEU A 72 2.22 2.85 -35.68
N LEU A 73 1.87 3.12 -34.43
CA LEU A 73 0.74 3.98 -34.08
C LEU A 73 1.15 5.28 -33.38
N LYS A 74 2.45 5.51 -33.14
CA LYS A 74 2.99 6.63 -32.34
C LYS A 74 2.29 6.78 -30.98
N LEU A 75 1.79 5.67 -30.43
CA LEU A 75 1.15 5.67 -29.12
C LEU A 75 2.24 5.69 -28.04
N ASN A 76 2.11 6.62 -27.09
CA ASN A 76 3.06 6.73 -25.99
C ASN A 76 2.66 5.78 -24.84
N MET A 77 2.87 4.47 -25.04
CA MET A 77 2.70 3.47 -23.99
C MET A 77 3.99 3.33 -23.17
N GLN A 78 3.90 3.64 -21.89
CA GLN A 78 4.97 3.46 -20.92
C GLN A 78 4.92 2.01 -20.42
N MET A 79 6.02 1.28 -20.59
CA MET A 79 6.14 -0.06 -20.04
C MET A 79 6.11 -0.03 -18.52
N VAL A 80 5.47 -1.04 -17.93
CA VAL A 80 5.48 -1.28 -16.50
C VAL A 80 6.92 -1.51 -16.02
N PRO A 81 7.55 -0.60 -15.24
CA PRO A 81 8.79 -0.89 -14.52
C PRO A 81 8.70 -2.21 -13.76
N ASP A 82 9.82 -2.93 -13.71
CA ASP A 82 9.93 -4.19 -13.01
C ASP A 82 9.69 -3.99 -11.50
N ILE A 83 8.55 -4.48 -11.01
CA ILE A 83 8.15 -4.42 -9.60
C ILE A 83 9.01 -5.43 -8.83
N SER A 84 10.13 -4.94 -8.32
CA SER A 84 11.06 -5.71 -7.49
C SER A 84 11.23 -5.04 -6.13
N PHE A 85 10.51 -5.56 -5.13
CA PHE A 85 10.58 -5.07 -3.75
C PHE A 85 11.98 -5.29 -3.15
N GLY A 86 12.49 -4.28 -2.46
CA GLY A 86 13.83 -4.28 -1.88
C GLY A 86 14.96 -4.05 -2.90
N LYS A 87 14.64 -3.93 -4.20
CA LYS A 87 15.60 -3.59 -5.26
C LYS A 87 15.23 -2.26 -5.93
N ASN A 88 14.20 -2.28 -6.77
CA ASN A 88 13.73 -1.11 -7.52
C ASN A 88 12.70 -0.32 -6.71
N ILE A 89 11.91 -1.01 -5.88
CA ILE A 89 10.99 -0.39 -4.93
C ILE A 89 11.61 -0.48 -3.55
N ARG A 90 12.04 0.65 -2.99
CA ARG A 90 12.72 0.74 -1.69
C ARG A 90 11.98 1.63 -0.71
N VAL A 91 11.19 2.58 -1.19
CA VAL A 91 10.42 3.51 -0.36
C VAL A 91 8.96 3.53 -0.83
N ALA A 92 8.04 3.25 0.08
CA ALA A 92 6.61 3.18 -0.23
C ALA A 92 5.74 4.03 0.71
N LEU A 93 4.71 4.64 0.15
CA LEU A 93 3.65 5.34 0.88
C LEU A 93 2.39 4.48 0.90
N ASP A 94 1.87 4.16 2.08
CA ASP A 94 0.68 3.34 2.28
C ASP A 94 -0.47 4.20 2.84
N VAL A 95 -1.36 4.65 1.97
CA VAL A 95 -2.47 5.57 2.29
C VAL A 95 -3.76 4.80 2.57
N GLY A 96 -4.44 5.15 3.65
CA GLY A 96 -5.61 4.41 4.13
C GLY A 96 -5.21 3.07 4.76
N CYS A 97 -4.04 3.03 5.41
CA CYS A 97 -3.35 1.81 5.82
C CYS A 97 -4.08 0.98 6.90
N GLY A 98 -5.03 1.59 7.62
CA GLY A 98 -5.64 0.97 8.80
C GLY A 98 -4.59 0.66 9.87
N VAL A 99 -4.46 -0.62 10.23
CA VAL A 99 -3.41 -1.14 11.14
C VAL A 99 -2.06 -1.39 10.43
N ALA A 100 -1.85 -0.81 9.25
CA ALA A 100 -0.61 -0.87 8.46
C ALA A 100 -0.14 -2.29 8.12
N SER A 101 -1.07 -3.20 7.82
CA SER A 101 -0.74 -4.56 7.38
C SER A 101 0.10 -4.53 6.10
N PHE A 102 -0.31 -3.76 5.09
CA PHE A 102 0.40 -3.65 3.83
C PHE A 102 1.84 -3.13 4.02
N GLY A 103 2.01 -2.01 4.74
CA GLY A 103 3.32 -1.50 5.13
C GLY A 103 4.21 -2.54 5.85
N ALA A 104 3.64 -3.28 6.82
CA ALA A 104 4.38 -4.31 7.56
C ALA A 104 4.92 -5.45 6.66
N PHE A 105 4.18 -5.85 5.62
CA PHE A 105 4.63 -6.88 4.68
C PHE A 105 5.65 -6.34 3.68
N LEU A 106 5.55 -5.08 3.28
CA LEU A 106 6.57 -4.42 2.48
C LEU A 106 7.91 -4.30 3.23
N MET A 107 7.88 -3.98 4.53
CA MET A 107 9.10 -3.95 5.36
C MET A 107 9.78 -5.32 5.46
N GLN A 108 9.01 -6.42 5.49
CA GLN A 108 9.55 -7.78 5.42
C GLN A 108 10.25 -8.08 4.08
N ARG A 109 9.96 -7.30 3.04
CA ARG A 109 10.59 -7.37 1.69
C ARG A 109 11.63 -6.27 1.48
N ASN A 110 12.19 -5.74 2.57
CA ASN A 110 13.22 -4.69 2.56
C ASN A 110 12.77 -3.37 1.89
N VAL A 111 11.48 -3.02 2.03
CA VAL A 111 10.93 -1.74 1.59
C VAL A 111 10.60 -0.87 2.79
N THR A 112 11.16 0.34 2.84
CA THR A 112 10.84 1.33 3.87
C THR A 112 9.45 1.88 3.60
N THR A 113 8.56 1.82 4.58
CA THR A 113 7.17 2.26 4.40
C THR A 113 6.79 3.39 5.34
N LEU A 114 6.06 4.38 4.81
CA LEU A 114 5.31 5.34 5.59
C LEU A 114 3.82 5.06 5.43
N SER A 115 3.17 4.66 6.52
CA SER A 115 1.74 4.37 6.53
C SER A 115 0.93 5.57 7.06
N ILE A 116 -0.17 5.89 6.40
CA ILE A 116 -1.04 7.01 6.77
C ILE A 116 -2.48 6.52 6.84
N ALA A 117 -3.15 6.80 7.95
CA ALA A 117 -4.59 6.62 8.08
C ALA A 117 -5.24 7.87 8.69
N PRO A 118 -6.50 8.18 8.33
CA PRO A 118 -7.26 9.20 9.02
C PRO A 118 -7.51 8.79 10.48
N LYS A 119 -7.81 9.77 11.34
CA LYS A 119 -8.36 9.46 12.66
C LYS A 119 -9.77 8.92 12.47
N ASP A 120 -9.94 7.64 12.77
CA ASP A 120 -11.21 6.91 12.65
C ASP A 120 -11.90 6.80 14.01
N VAL A 121 -13.23 6.59 14.01
CA VAL A 121 -14.05 6.35 15.20
C VAL A 121 -13.73 5.02 15.89
N HIS A 122 -13.05 4.11 15.18
CA HIS A 122 -12.68 2.78 15.66
C HIS A 122 -11.41 2.73 16.54
N GLU A 123 -10.90 3.89 16.98
CA GLU A 123 -9.75 4.08 17.88
C GLU A 123 -8.40 3.43 17.44
N ASN A 124 -7.31 4.19 17.61
CA ASN A 124 -5.92 3.71 17.75
C ASN A 124 -5.34 2.75 16.69
N GLN A 125 -5.83 2.76 15.44
CA GLN A 125 -5.24 1.98 14.34
C GLN A 125 -3.75 2.29 14.11
N ILE A 126 -3.38 3.59 14.18
CA ILE A 126 -1.99 4.06 14.10
C ILE A 126 -1.16 3.61 15.30
N GLN A 127 -1.74 3.54 16.50
CA GLN A 127 -1.02 3.03 17.68
C GLN A 127 -0.62 1.57 17.45
N PHE A 128 -1.52 0.72 16.96
CA PHE A 128 -1.17 -0.67 16.63
C PHE A 128 -0.09 -0.82 15.55
N ALA A 129 0.01 0.15 14.63
CA ALA A 129 1.07 0.20 13.63
C ALA A 129 2.41 0.62 14.25
N LEU A 130 2.41 1.62 15.14
CA LEU A 130 3.62 2.07 15.83
C LEU A 130 4.15 1.03 16.82
N GLU A 131 3.27 0.37 17.59
CA GLU A 131 3.63 -0.66 18.57
C GLU A 131 4.26 -1.92 17.94
N ARG A 132 4.04 -2.13 16.63
CA ARG A 132 4.71 -3.20 15.87
C ARG A 132 5.94 -2.72 15.10
N GLY A 133 6.35 -1.47 15.26
CA GLY A 133 7.50 -0.87 14.58
C GLY A 133 7.26 -0.46 13.12
N VAL A 134 6.01 -0.31 12.68
CA VAL A 134 5.70 0.20 11.34
C VAL A 134 5.56 1.72 11.40
N PRO A 135 6.38 2.49 10.67
CA PRO A 135 6.27 3.95 10.66
C PRO A 135 4.89 4.38 10.15
N ALA A 136 4.12 5.02 11.02
CA ALA A 136 2.75 5.40 10.71
C ALA A 136 2.37 6.74 11.34
N MET A 137 1.51 7.50 10.66
CA MET A 137 0.99 8.76 11.19
C MET A 137 -0.50 8.97 10.89
N ALA A 138 -1.17 9.71 11.76
CA ALA A 138 -2.55 10.12 11.55
C ALA A 138 -2.60 11.35 10.64
N ALA A 139 -3.09 11.20 9.41
CA ALA A 139 -3.31 12.33 8.50
C ALA A 139 -4.44 12.03 7.50
N VAL A 140 -5.09 13.09 6.98
CA VAL A 140 -6.18 13.00 5.99
C VAL A 140 -5.68 13.42 4.62
N PHE A 141 -5.62 12.46 3.71
CA PHE A 141 -5.22 12.67 2.32
C PHE A 141 -6.43 13.10 1.48
N ALA A 142 -6.67 14.41 1.43
CA ALA A 142 -7.64 15.06 0.54
C ALA A 142 -7.52 16.59 0.62
N THR A 143 -7.18 17.11 1.81
CA THR A 143 -7.20 18.55 2.09
C THR A 143 -5.84 19.25 1.94
N HIS A 144 -4.74 18.52 2.08
CA HIS A 144 -3.39 19.09 2.12
C HIS A 144 -2.39 18.20 1.36
N ARG A 145 -1.44 18.84 0.67
CA ARG A 145 -0.33 18.15 0.02
C ARG A 145 0.65 17.64 1.09
N LEU A 146 1.17 16.43 0.93
CA LEU A 146 2.31 16.00 1.74
C LEU A 146 3.54 16.87 1.43
N LEU A 147 4.36 17.12 2.44
CA LEU A 147 5.59 17.92 2.33
C LEU A 147 6.74 17.18 1.62
N PHE A 148 6.46 16.04 0.99
CA PHE A 148 7.46 15.28 0.24
C PHE A 148 7.48 15.72 -1.24
N PRO A 149 8.65 15.74 -1.89
CA PRO A 149 8.75 15.96 -3.32
C PRO A 149 8.03 14.83 -4.09
N SER A 150 7.62 15.10 -5.33
CA SER A 150 6.84 14.19 -6.19
C SER A 150 7.56 12.91 -6.64
N GLN A 151 8.75 12.62 -6.11
CA GLN A 151 9.56 11.42 -6.38
C GLN A 151 10.13 10.82 -5.08
N ALA A 152 9.58 11.19 -3.92
CA ALA A 152 10.02 10.68 -2.63
C ALA A 152 9.69 9.18 -2.40
N PHE A 153 8.77 8.63 -3.19
CA PHE A 153 8.28 7.26 -3.04
C PHE A 153 8.33 6.55 -4.39
N ASP A 154 8.86 5.33 -4.40
CA ASP A 154 8.89 4.45 -5.58
C ASP A 154 7.51 3.79 -5.79
N LEU A 155 6.75 3.63 -4.70
CA LEU A 155 5.41 3.04 -4.68
C LEU A 155 4.47 3.86 -3.79
N ILE A 156 3.27 4.15 -4.28
CA ILE A 156 2.17 4.66 -3.46
C ILE A 156 1.02 3.68 -3.55
N HIS A 157 0.69 3.05 -2.43
CA HIS A 157 -0.51 2.23 -2.29
C HIS A 157 -1.62 3.03 -1.61
N CYS A 158 -2.84 2.80 -2.05
CA CYS A 158 -4.02 3.45 -1.55
C CYS A 158 -5.19 2.46 -1.50
N SER A 159 -5.69 2.25 -0.28
CA SER A 159 -6.85 1.40 -0.01
C SER A 159 -8.11 2.26 0.10
N ARG A 160 -9.01 2.20 -0.89
CA ARG A 160 -10.28 2.98 -0.94
C ARG A 160 -10.13 4.51 -0.77
N CYS A 161 -8.98 5.11 -1.05
CA CYS A 161 -8.88 6.56 -0.99
C CYS A 161 -9.57 7.16 -2.22
N ARG A 162 -10.59 7.97 -1.99
CA ARG A 162 -11.27 8.77 -3.03
C ARG A 162 -10.39 9.97 -3.47
N ILE A 163 -9.09 9.73 -3.62
CA ILE A 163 -8.11 10.74 -4.02
C ILE A 163 -8.10 10.78 -5.53
N ASN A 164 -8.32 11.97 -6.10
CA ASN A 164 -8.15 12.17 -7.52
C ASN A 164 -6.67 12.42 -7.83
N TRP A 165 -5.98 11.39 -8.32
CA TRP A 165 -4.55 11.42 -8.61
C TRP A 165 -4.19 12.14 -9.92
N THR A 166 -5.16 12.38 -10.81
CA THR A 166 -4.95 12.83 -12.21
C THR A 166 -5.54 14.21 -12.53
N ARG A 167 -5.84 15.07 -11.54
CA ARG A 167 -6.44 16.38 -11.84
C ARG A 167 -5.45 17.36 -12.49
N ASP A 168 -5.62 17.59 -13.79
CA ASP A 168 -4.95 18.63 -14.57
C ASP A 168 -5.36 20.03 -14.08
N GLY A 169 -4.42 20.81 -13.57
CA GLY A 169 -4.64 22.24 -13.33
C GLY A 169 -4.03 22.81 -12.05
N THR A 170 -3.79 22.00 -11.02
CA THR A 170 -3.05 22.44 -9.81
C THR A 170 -2.38 21.23 -9.16
N SER A 171 -1.07 21.10 -9.37
CA SER A 171 -0.18 20.14 -8.70
C SER A 171 -0.65 18.68 -8.68
N SER A 172 -0.24 17.91 -9.69
CA SER A 172 -0.09 16.46 -9.55
C SER A 172 0.73 16.20 -8.28
N LEU A 173 0.16 15.49 -7.30
CA LEU A 173 0.88 15.17 -6.07
C LEU A 173 2.10 14.31 -6.40
N PHE A 174 1.89 13.30 -7.25
CA PHE A 174 2.91 12.46 -7.86
C PHE A 174 2.40 12.03 -9.26
N LYS A 175 3.26 11.92 -10.29
CA LYS A 175 2.89 11.43 -11.63
C LYS A 175 3.38 9.99 -11.82
N PRO A 176 2.50 8.98 -11.75
CA PRO A 176 2.93 7.58 -11.77
C PRO A 176 3.39 7.14 -13.15
N LEU A 177 4.39 6.26 -13.19
CA LEU A 177 4.76 5.49 -14.38
C LEU A 177 3.69 4.42 -14.67
N ILE A 178 3.04 3.89 -13.63
CA ILE A 178 1.94 2.92 -13.74
C ILE A 178 0.93 3.14 -12.62
N SER A 179 -0.35 3.02 -12.94
CA SER A 179 -1.40 2.77 -11.96
C SER A 179 -1.94 1.34 -12.11
N HIS A 180 -1.64 0.45 -11.17
CA HIS A 180 -2.43 -0.77 -10.98
C HIS A 180 -3.70 -0.40 -10.22
N CYS A 181 -4.76 -0.11 -10.97
CA CYS A 181 -6.11 0.10 -10.48
C CYS A 181 -6.89 -1.21 -10.52
N SER A 182 -6.97 -1.94 -9.41
CA SER A 182 -8.00 -2.98 -9.24
C SER A 182 -8.93 -2.49 -8.14
N PRO A 183 -10.09 -1.90 -8.48
CA PRO A 183 -11.06 -1.47 -7.49
C PRO A 183 -11.29 -2.60 -6.47
N PRO A 184 -11.18 -2.34 -5.15
CA PRO A 184 -11.11 -1.03 -4.48
C PRO A 184 -9.69 -0.49 -4.17
N ASN A 185 -8.63 -1.15 -4.63
CA ASN A 185 -7.23 -0.84 -4.33
C ASN A 185 -6.53 -0.15 -5.50
N TYR A 186 -5.71 0.84 -5.19
CA TYR A 186 -4.94 1.60 -6.16
C TYR A 186 -3.46 1.57 -5.75
N SER A 187 -2.64 0.92 -6.57
CA SER A 187 -1.18 0.92 -6.39
C SER A 187 -0.55 1.65 -7.56
N MET A 188 0.20 2.71 -7.27
CA MET A 188 0.91 3.50 -8.25
C MET A 188 2.41 3.33 -8.09
N VAL A 189 3.10 3.06 -9.17
CA VAL A 189 4.57 2.90 -9.21
C VAL A 189 5.15 4.08 -9.99
N PHE A 190 6.22 4.67 -9.48
CA PHE A 190 6.85 5.91 -9.98
C PHE A 190 8.25 5.67 -10.52
#